data_AF-A0A410WBU6-F1
#
_entry.id   AF-A0A410WBU6-F1
#
_cell.length_a   1.000
_cell.length_b   1.000
_cell.length_c   1.000
_cell.angle_alpha   90.00
_cell.angle_beta   90.00
_cell.angle_gamma   90.00
#
_symmetry.space_group_name_H-M   'P 1'
#
loop_
_entity.id
_entity.type
_entity.pdbx_description
1 polymer ?
#
loop_
_entity_poly.entity_id
_entity_poly.type
_entity_poly.pdbx_seq_one_letter_code
_entity_poly.pdbx_strand_id
1 'polypeptide(L)'
;MSLSVRPAAYNPQGSIDEQRVVVVADTYSCRRLTAGRLLAMALATPKQAEEPVDEALAASLKKNRPDIQRIYAKRFEAATPERRYSLARVEGFLIDNQPQDLVVMRGDFESVLDRAEVNAEDRTPLRKQVEMMERLGYRCLAVASAKVGEQGEVGTFYMEGVIALAVESRRAAVASVARNPNAWVRVNLWSVTLRVQHWANMFLIIGLSITGYLIMAPDLLPVPSSSSDTGYMFGLVRFVHYLCGFGWLFLGATRLWLAFYARDKQLRWRSLWPLRSKKDWEGLKGTIRYYLFLDRHGPTYLAHNPLQQLSYTGIYAICLLQMYTGLALYGLYNQYNWFWRAMAYPMHWVQVPTIRFIHAIIMFVLWAFVVIHVYLAVRADSVERHGGVSSMINGGVWLRRGTKPMDAPKVG
;
A
#
# COMPACT_ATOMS: atom_id res chain seq x y z
N MET A 1 9.17 29.92 50.10
CA MET A 1 9.96 28.67 49.96
C MET A 1 10.43 28.58 48.52
N SER A 2 11.65 29.02 48.24
CA SER A 2 12.27 28.92 46.91
C SER A 2 12.90 27.53 46.77
N LEU A 3 12.53 26.80 45.71
CA LEU A 3 13.22 25.58 45.30
C LEU A 3 14.09 25.94 44.10
N SER A 4 15.37 26.15 44.37
CA SER A 4 16.41 26.26 43.35
C SER A 4 16.68 24.87 42.77
N VAL A 5 16.35 24.67 41.50
CA VAL A 5 16.81 23.50 40.75
C VAL A 5 18.25 23.80 40.33
N ARG A 6 19.22 23.30 41.09
CA ARG A 6 20.62 23.28 40.66
C ARG A 6 20.76 22.35 39.44
N PRO A 7 21.55 22.71 38.41
CA PRO A 7 21.88 21.78 37.34
C PRO A 7 22.65 20.60 37.93
N ALA A 8 22.19 19.38 37.66
CA ALA A 8 22.86 18.16 38.12
C ALA A 8 24.26 18.07 37.48
N ALA A 9 25.29 17.90 38.33
CA ALA A 9 26.66 17.72 37.90
C ALA A 9 26.80 16.46 37.01
N TYR A 10 27.50 16.60 35.89
CA TYR A 10 27.86 15.51 35.00
C TYR A 10 28.69 14.47 35.76
N ASN A 11 28.10 13.30 36.00
CA ASN A 11 28.78 12.15 36.60
C ASN A 11 29.23 11.18 35.49
N PRO A 12 30.54 11.10 35.18
CA PRO A 12 31.05 10.23 34.11
C PRO A 12 31.12 8.74 34.49
N GLN A 13 30.63 8.33 35.65
CA GLN A 13 30.74 6.96 36.18
C GLN A 13 29.42 6.19 36.31
N GLY A 14 28.29 6.74 35.86
CA GLY A 14 27.03 5.98 35.75
C GLY A 14 27.08 5.00 34.58
N SER A 15 26.72 3.73 34.80
CA SER A 15 26.63 2.76 33.70
C SER A 15 25.74 3.32 32.57
N ILE A 16 26.17 3.15 31.32
CA ILE A 16 25.50 3.69 30.12
C ILE A 16 24.03 3.22 30.02
N ASP A 17 23.62 2.21 30.80
CA ASP A 17 22.33 1.52 30.78
C ASP A 17 21.18 2.26 31.52
N GLU A 18 21.47 3.24 32.38
CA GLU A 18 20.44 3.96 33.18
C GLU A 18 20.07 5.35 32.63
N GLN A 19 20.71 5.82 31.56
CA GLN A 19 20.45 7.16 31.03
C GLN A 19 19.01 7.24 30.48
N ARG A 20 18.17 8.09 31.10
CA ARG A 20 16.80 8.35 30.62
C ARG A 20 16.85 9.26 29.39
N VAL A 21 16.13 8.88 28.35
CA VAL A 21 16.03 9.61 27.09
C VAL A 21 14.56 9.91 26.79
N VAL A 22 14.31 11.03 26.12
CA VAL A 22 12.98 11.34 25.58
C VAL A 22 12.81 10.56 24.29
N VAL A 23 11.65 9.96 24.09
CA VAL A 23 11.28 9.28 22.85
C VAL A 23 9.91 9.73 22.37
N VAL A 24 9.72 9.68 21.05
CA VAL A 24 8.40 9.82 20.44
C VAL A 24 7.67 8.47 20.55
N ALA A 25 6.64 8.42 21.39
CA ALA A 25 5.84 7.21 21.60
C ALA A 25 4.77 7.03 20.52
N ASP A 26 4.08 8.11 20.18
CA ASP A 26 2.99 8.12 19.19
C ASP A 26 2.79 9.49 18.56
N THR A 27 2.06 9.55 17.45
CA THR A 27 1.72 10.79 16.72
C THR A 27 0.29 10.72 16.21
N TYR A 28 -0.49 11.78 16.42
CA TYR A 28 -1.84 11.92 15.91
C TYR A 28 -1.94 13.18 15.06
N SER A 29 -2.29 13.06 13.77
CA SER A 29 -2.52 14.24 12.91
C SER A 29 -4.02 14.48 12.75
N CYS A 30 -4.41 15.75 12.81
CA CYS A 30 -5.81 16.20 12.70
C CYS A 30 -6.16 16.70 11.31
N ARG A 31 -5.17 17.02 10.46
CA ARG A 31 -5.39 17.65 9.15
C ARG A 31 -4.64 16.90 8.04
N ARG A 32 -4.09 17.66 7.09
CA ARG A 32 -3.52 17.17 5.82
C ARG A 32 -2.10 16.64 5.98
N LEU A 33 -1.52 16.70 7.18
CA LEU A 33 -0.14 16.29 7.40
C LEU A 33 -0.04 14.79 7.66
N THR A 34 0.95 14.15 7.03
CA THR A 34 1.38 12.81 7.44
C THR A 34 2.14 12.90 8.76
N ALA A 35 2.19 11.81 9.54
CA ALA A 35 2.95 11.75 10.79
C ALA A 35 4.41 12.23 10.65
N GLY A 36 5.09 11.87 9.55
CA GLY A 36 6.45 12.34 9.27
C GLY A 36 6.54 13.85 9.02
N ARG A 37 5.56 14.44 8.31
CA ARG A 37 5.52 15.90 8.12
C ARG A 37 5.15 16.63 9.40
N LEU A 38 4.27 16.07 10.24
CA LEU A 38 3.97 16.60 11.57
C LEU A 38 5.22 16.62 12.46
N LEU A 39 6.02 15.54 12.45
CA LEU A 39 7.31 15.49 13.15
C LEU A 39 8.31 16.52 12.61
N ALA A 40 8.42 16.65 11.29
CA ALA A 40 9.30 17.65 10.66
C ALA A 40 8.87 19.08 11.00
N MET A 41 7.56 19.34 11.07
CA MET A 41 7.00 20.62 11.48
C MET A 41 7.31 20.92 12.95
N ALA A 42 7.12 19.94 13.84
CA ALA A 42 7.49 20.08 15.26
C ALA A 42 9.00 20.30 15.47
N LEU A 43 9.83 19.77 14.57
CA LEU A 43 11.28 19.88 14.56
C LEU A 43 11.79 21.18 13.88
N ALA A 44 10.89 22.10 13.52
CA ALA A 44 11.24 23.40 12.96
C ALA A 44 11.85 24.32 14.03
N THR A 45 13.08 24.01 14.44
CA THR A 45 13.85 24.75 15.44
C THR A 45 15.17 25.25 14.86
N PRO A 46 15.84 26.22 15.51
CA PRO A 46 17.15 26.68 15.09
C PRO A 46 18.17 25.55 15.12
N LYS A 47 19.20 25.63 14.27
CA LYS A 47 20.25 24.60 14.17
C LYS A 47 21.02 24.36 15.47
N GLN A 48 21.04 25.34 16.37
CA GLN A 48 21.80 25.33 17.63
C GLN A 48 20.95 24.94 18.87
N ALA A 49 19.64 24.72 18.71
CA ALA A 49 18.78 24.32 19.82
C ALA A 49 18.93 22.80 20.07
N GLU A 50 19.74 22.43 21.06
CA GLU A 50 19.90 21.05 21.52
C GLU A 50 18.97 20.76 22.70
N GLU A 51 17.66 20.72 22.44
CA GLU A 51 16.69 20.25 23.43
C GLU A 51 16.50 18.71 23.32
N PRO A 52 16.35 17.99 24.44
CA PRO A 52 16.12 16.53 24.43
C PRO A 52 14.90 16.11 23.59
N VAL A 53 13.88 16.97 23.52
CA VAL A 53 12.69 16.76 22.70
C VAL A 53 13.02 16.86 21.21
N ASP A 54 13.84 17.84 20.80
CA ASP A 54 14.27 18.02 19.42
C ASP A 54 15.12 16.84 18.94
N GLU A 55 15.99 16.32 19.80
CA GLU A 55 16.77 15.12 19.52
C GLU A 55 15.86 13.89 19.31
N ALA A 56 14.84 13.72 20.17
CA ALA A 56 13.86 12.64 20.05
C ALA A 56 13.05 12.73 18.75
N LEU A 57 12.60 13.93 18.38
CA LEU A 57 11.87 14.20 17.14
C LEU A 57 12.76 13.93 15.92
N ALA A 58 14.00 14.40 15.92
CA ALA A 58 14.97 14.18 14.85
C ALA A 58 15.32 12.70 14.68
N ALA A 59 15.54 11.98 15.77
CA ALA A 59 15.80 10.55 15.76
C ALA A 59 14.60 9.76 15.21
N SER A 60 13.37 10.11 15.63
CA SER A 60 12.14 9.51 15.13
C SER A 60 11.92 9.80 13.63
N LEU A 61 12.14 11.04 13.19
CA LEU A 61 12.00 11.44 11.78
C LEU A 61 13.01 10.70 10.89
N LYS A 62 14.30 10.72 11.26
CA LYS A 62 15.37 10.04 10.50
C LYS A 62 15.13 8.54 10.38
N LYS A 63 14.58 7.91 11.42
CA LYS A 63 14.27 6.48 11.42
C LYS A 63 13.02 6.15 10.59
N ASN A 64 11.94 6.89 10.76
CA ASN A 64 10.64 6.54 10.19
C ASN A 64 10.43 7.11 8.77
N ARG A 65 11.06 8.25 8.44
CA ARG A 65 10.91 8.97 7.17
C ARG A 65 12.22 9.66 6.76
N PRO A 66 13.28 8.90 6.39
CA PRO A 66 14.56 9.45 5.96
C PRO A 66 14.46 10.29 4.65
N ASP A 67 13.35 10.17 3.93
CA ASP A 67 13.01 10.93 2.73
C ASP A 67 12.62 12.39 3.02
N ILE A 68 12.21 12.71 4.25
CA ILE A 68 11.81 14.06 4.66
C ILE A 68 13.02 14.78 5.25
N GLN A 69 13.45 15.87 4.61
CA GLN A 69 14.53 16.71 5.12
C GLN A 69 14.03 17.62 6.25
N ARG A 70 14.89 17.82 7.27
CA ARG A 70 14.65 18.78 8.35
C ARG A 70 14.72 20.20 7.78
N ILE A 71 13.72 21.02 8.10
CA ILE A 71 13.72 22.45 7.80
C ILE A 71 14.02 23.20 9.09
N TYR A 72 14.94 24.17 9.02
CA TYR A 72 15.34 24.98 10.17
C TYR A 72 14.51 26.26 10.21
N ALA A 73 14.11 26.68 11.40
CA ALA A 73 13.40 27.95 11.58
C ALA A 73 14.34 29.14 11.32
N LYS A 74 13.89 30.12 10.54
CA LYS A 74 14.61 31.39 10.36
C LYS A 74 14.53 32.29 11.59
N ARG A 75 13.37 32.29 12.23
CA ARG A 75 13.09 33.02 13.48
C ARG A 75 12.41 32.06 14.44
N PHE A 76 12.89 32.04 15.68
CA PHE A 76 12.36 31.17 16.72
C PHE A 76 12.17 31.97 18.00
N GLU A 77 10.98 31.84 18.58
CA GLU A 77 10.67 32.39 19.88
C GLU A 77 10.38 31.23 20.84
N ALA A 78 11.24 31.06 21.84
CA ALA A 78 11.13 29.98 22.81
C ALA A 78 9.85 30.11 23.67
N ALA A 79 9.43 28.99 24.25
CA ALA A 79 8.35 28.98 25.24
C ALA A 79 8.82 29.66 26.54
N THR A 80 7.93 30.39 27.20
CA THR A 80 8.15 31.00 28.51
C THR A 80 7.18 30.38 29.53
N PRO A 81 7.41 30.55 30.85
CA PRO A 81 6.48 30.04 31.87
C PRO A 81 5.03 30.55 31.70
N GLU A 82 4.88 31.78 31.19
CA GLU A 82 3.60 32.42 30.88
C GLU A 82 3.05 32.00 29.51
N ARG A 83 3.94 31.74 28.54
CA ARG A 83 3.62 31.31 27.18
C ARG A 83 4.19 29.92 26.94
N ARG A 84 3.43 28.89 27.31
CA ARG A 84 3.86 27.47 27.26
C ARG A 84 3.94 26.86 25.85
N TYR A 85 3.99 27.70 24.82
CA TYR A 85 4.25 27.34 23.44
C TYR A 85 5.36 28.20 22.85
N SER A 86 6.11 27.60 21.93
CA SER A 86 7.13 28.25 21.10
C SER A 86 6.58 28.55 19.71
N LEU A 87 7.13 29.57 19.05
CA LEU A 87 6.79 29.96 17.69
C LEU A 87 8.02 29.89 16.79
N ALA A 88 7.87 29.28 15.62
CA ALA A 88 8.93 29.11 14.65
C ALA A 88 8.47 29.55 13.27
N ARG A 89 9.15 30.53 12.65
CA ARG A 89 8.89 30.89 11.25
C ARG A 89 9.74 30.04 10.33
N VAL A 90 9.06 29.40 9.39
CA VAL A 90 9.61 28.43 8.43
C VAL A 90 9.23 28.86 7.03
N GLU A 91 10.16 28.77 6.09
CA GLU A 91 9.92 29.05 4.68
C GLU A 91 9.99 27.77 3.85
N GLY A 92 9.16 27.70 2.81
CA GLY A 92 9.16 26.59 1.86
C GLY A 92 8.77 25.23 2.46
N PHE A 93 7.96 25.21 3.52
CA PHE A 93 7.47 23.96 4.09
C PHE A 93 6.49 23.29 3.13
N LEU A 94 6.76 22.03 2.76
CA LEU A 94 5.96 21.31 1.77
C LEU A 94 4.66 20.77 2.38
N ILE A 95 3.52 21.38 2.03
CA ILE A 95 2.18 20.85 2.27
C ILE A 95 1.57 20.52 0.91
N ASP A 96 1.07 19.29 0.72
CA ASP A 96 0.50 18.83 -0.56
C ASP A 96 1.43 19.04 -1.79
N ASN A 97 2.75 18.95 -1.58
CA ASN A 97 3.81 19.22 -2.57
C ASN A 97 3.88 20.67 -3.07
N GLN A 98 3.23 21.59 -2.37
CA GLN A 98 3.36 23.02 -2.59
C GLN A 98 4.19 23.63 -1.44
N PRO A 99 5.27 24.37 -1.75
CA PRO A 99 6.04 25.08 -0.73
C PRO A 99 5.20 26.23 -0.18
N GLN A 100 5.13 26.33 1.15
CA GLN A 100 4.38 27.36 1.86
C GLN A 100 5.20 27.92 3.01
N ASP A 101 5.08 29.22 3.23
CA ASP A 101 5.70 29.91 4.36
C ASP A 101 4.73 29.90 5.54
N LEU A 102 5.23 29.42 6.68
CA LEU A 102 4.40 29.10 7.84
C LEU A 102 5.00 29.65 9.12
N VAL A 103 4.13 29.96 10.07
CA VAL A 103 4.49 30.04 11.49
C VAL A 103 3.98 28.78 12.17
N VAL A 104 4.90 28.03 12.75
CA VAL A 104 4.62 26.81 13.51
C VAL A 104 4.57 27.16 14.99
N MET A 105 3.49 26.77 15.64
CA MET A 105 3.33 26.82 17.08
C MET A 105 3.47 25.42 17.65
N ARG A 106 4.34 25.22 18.64
CA ARG A 106 4.47 23.94 19.35
C ARG A 106 4.51 24.15 20.86
N GLY A 107 3.78 23.37 21.63
CA GLY A 107 3.66 23.57 23.08
C GLY A 107 2.80 22.52 23.77
N ASP A 108 2.40 22.81 25.00
CA ASP A 108 1.40 22.00 25.70
C ASP A 108 0.05 22.03 24.98
N PHE A 109 -0.72 20.97 25.15
CA PHE A 109 -1.96 20.78 24.42
C PHE A 109 -2.99 21.90 24.64
N GLU A 110 -3.30 22.24 25.90
CA GLU A 110 -4.34 23.24 26.17
C GLU A 110 -3.91 24.65 25.72
N SER A 111 -2.65 25.07 25.95
CA SER A 111 -2.22 26.41 25.51
C SER A 111 -2.18 26.57 23.99
N VAL A 112 -1.86 25.51 23.24
CA VAL A 112 -1.94 25.53 21.76
C VAL A 112 -3.39 25.50 21.29
N LEU A 113 -4.24 24.69 21.94
CA LEU A 113 -5.65 24.56 21.59
C LEU A 113 -6.44 25.86 21.83
N ASP A 114 -6.06 26.65 22.85
CA ASP A 114 -6.64 27.96 23.12
C ASP A 114 -6.30 29.02 22.05
N ARG A 115 -5.25 28.79 21.26
CA ARG A 115 -4.75 29.72 20.24
C ARG A 115 -4.97 29.24 18.80
N ALA A 116 -5.35 27.98 18.61
CA ALA A 116 -5.50 27.36 17.30
C ALA A 116 -6.94 26.88 17.06
N GLU A 117 -7.45 27.15 15.86
CA GLU A 117 -8.73 26.62 15.42
C GLU A 117 -8.63 25.12 15.11
N VAL A 118 -9.67 24.39 15.51
CA VAL A 118 -9.85 22.96 15.22
C VAL A 118 -11.19 22.80 14.51
N ASN A 119 -11.20 22.04 13.42
CA ASN A 119 -12.44 21.66 12.75
C ASN A 119 -13.39 20.96 13.72
N ALA A 120 -14.70 21.18 13.55
CA ALA A 120 -15.71 20.57 14.41
C ALA A 120 -15.64 19.04 14.43
N GLU A 121 -15.31 18.42 13.30
CA GLU A 121 -15.17 16.96 13.15
C GLU A 121 -13.96 16.40 13.92
N ASP A 122 -12.87 17.16 14.00
CA ASP A 122 -11.60 16.70 14.59
C ASP A 122 -11.49 17.02 16.09
N ARG A 123 -12.28 17.97 16.61
CA ARG A 123 -12.18 18.47 17.99
C ARG A 123 -12.41 17.38 19.04
N THR A 124 -13.47 16.58 18.89
CA THR A 124 -13.83 15.53 19.85
C THR A 124 -12.87 14.33 19.79
N PRO A 125 -12.53 13.78 18.59
CA PRO A 125 -11.52 12.73 18.46
C PRO A 125 -10.15 13.15 19.02
N LEU A 126 -9.70 14.37 18.71
CA LEU A 126 -8.43 14.91 19.19
C LEU A 126 -8.37 14.93 20.73
N ARG A 127 -9.37 15.49 21.40
CA ARG A 127 -9.40 15.54 22.87
C ARG A 127 -9.39 14.15 23.50
N LYS A 128 -10.18 13.21 22.96
CA LYS A 128 -10.20 11.81 23.44
C LYS A 128 -8.84 11.13 23.26
N GLN A 129 -8.17 11.38 22.14
CA GLN A 129 -6.86 10.79 21.87
C GLN A 129 -5.79 11.33 22.82
N VAL A 130 -5.79 12.64 23.09
CA VAL A 130 -4.87 13.26 24.05
C VAL A 130 -5.13 12.74 25.46
N GLU A 131 -6.40 12.67 25.89
CA GLU A 131 -6.76 12.13 27.19
C GLU A 131 -6.27 10.67 27.35
N MET A 132 -6.42 9.85 26.32
CA MET A 132 -5.90 8.47 26.32
C MET A 132 -4.37 8.45 26.42
N MET A 133 -3.66 9.29 25.66
CA MET A 133 -2.19 9.37 25.70
C MET A 133 -1.67 9.84 27.07
N GLU A 134 -2.34 10.80 27.69
CA GLU A 134 -2.00 11.29 29.03
C GLU A 134 -2.29 10.24 30.11
N ARG A 135 -3.38 9.48 29.99
CA ARG A 135 -3.67 8.32 30.87
C ARG A 135 -2.59 7.23 30.77
N LEU A 136 -1.95 7.09 29.61
CA LEU A 136 -0.80 6.19 29.41
C LEU A 136 0.51 6.77 29.96
N GLY A 137 0.49 7.97 30.54
CA GLY A 137 1.65 8.64 31.12
C GLY A 137 2.51 9.41 30.11
N TYR A 138 2.02 9.63 28.90
CA TYR A 138 2.74 10.41 27.89
C TYR A 138 2.49 11.91 28.04
N ARG A 139 3.50 12.72 27.71
CA ARG A 139 3.33 14.18 27.58
C ARG A 139 3.02 14.53 26.13
N CYS A 140 1.91 15.20 25.91
CA CYS A 140 1.44 15.57 24.59
C CYS A 140 2.01 16.93 24.17
N LEU A 141 2.80 16.94 23.10
CA LEU A 141 3.28 18.14 22.41
C LEU A 141 2.32 18.44 21.25
N ALA A 142 1.52 19.50 21.40
CA ALA A 142 0.63 19.98 20.35
C ALA A 142 1.39 20.82 19.31
N VAL A 143 0.96 20.72 18.05
CA VAL A 143 1.52 21.46 16.92
C VAL A 143 0.38 22.09 16.12
N ALA A 144 0.49 23.40 15.91
CA ALA A 144 -0.40 24.18 15.07
C ALA A 144 0.41 24.98 14.03
N SER A 145 -0.22 25.34 12.92
CA SER A 145 0.42 26.14 11.88
C SER A 145 -0.48 27.26 11.38
N ALA A 146 0.13 28.39 11.03
CA ALA A 146 -0.52 29.53 10.39
C ALA A 146 0.24 29.89 9.11
N LYS A 147 -0.49 30.21 8.04
CA LYS A 147 0.13 30.69 6.79
C LYS A 147 0.64 32.12 6.94
N VAL A 148 1.78 32.40 6.31
CA VAL A 148 2.32 33.76 6.19
C VAL A 148 1.87 34.33 4.85
N GLY A 149 1.17 35.47 4.87
CA GLY A 149 0.77 36.20 3.67
C GLY A 149 1.96 36.91 2.99
N GLU A 150 1.76 37.41 1.77
CA GLU A 150 2.81 38.07 0.97
C GLU A 150 3.44 39.30 1.66
N GLN A 151 2.68 39.97 2.53
CA GLN A 151 3.14 41.12 3.32
C GLN A 151 3.76 40.73 4.68
N GLY A 152 3.91 39.43 4.95
CA GLY A 152 4.50 38.91 6.18
C GLY A 152 3.50 38.76 7.34
N GLU A 153 2.22 39.05 7.13
CA GLU A 153 1.15 38.87 8.12
C GLU A 153 0.92 37.38 8.43
N VAL A 154 0.67 37.07 9.71
CA VAL A 154 0.40 35.70 10.17
C VAL A 154 -1.11 35.49 10.22
N GLY A 155 -1.61 34.54 9.43
CA GLY A 155 -3.03 34.18 9.43
C GLY A 155 -3.46 33.41 10.69
N THR A 156 -4.67 32.88 10.67
CA THR A 156 -5.21 32.05 11.75
C THR A 156 -4.38 30.78 11.94
N PHE A 157 -4.09 30.44 13.19
CA PHE A 157 -3.48 29.15 13.54
C PHE A 157 -4.53 28.04 13.44
N TYR A 158 -4.16 26.95 12.78
CA TYR A 158 -4.94 25.73 12.72
C TYR A 158 -4.18 24.59 13.38
N MET A 159 -4.89 23.76 14.12
CA MET A 159 -4.30 22.60 14.78
C MET A 159 -3.92 21.52 13.77
N GLU A 160 -2.64 21.12 13.74
CA GLU A 160 -2.13 20.13 12.79
C GLU A 160 -2.04 18.73 13.38
N GLY A 161 -1.79 18.63 14.69
CA GLY A 161 -1.71 17.36 15.40
C GLY A 161 -1.00 17.42 16.74
N VAL A 162 -0.86 16.25 17.36
CA VAL A 162 -0.21 16.06 18.66
C VAL A 162 0.82 14.94 18.57
N ILE A 163 1.94 15.12 19.26
CA ILE A 163 3.03 14.16 19.37
C ILE A 163 3.15 13.74 20.82
N ALA A 164 3.00 12.45 21.11
CA ALA A 164 3.16 11.89 22.45
C ALA A 164 4.64 11.62 22.72
N LEU A 165 5.15 12.24 23.78
CA LEU A 165 6.51 12.10 24.27
C LEU A 165 6.53 11.24 25.54
N ALA A 166 7.43 10.27 25.59
CA ALA A 166 7.66 9.44 26.76
C ALA A 166 9.11 9.61 27.24
N VAL A 167 9.35 9.41 28.53
CA VAL A 167 10.69 9.31 29.09
C VAL A 167 10.95 7.84 29.40
N GLU A 168 11.92 7.25 28.71
CA GLU A 168 12.27 5.84 28.84
C GLU A 168 13.77 5.69 29.14
N SER A 169 14.20 4.58 29.74
CA SER A 169 15.64 4.27 29.79
C SER A 169 16.17 4.05 28.37
N ARG A 170 17.41 4.43 28.07
CA ARG A 170 17.99 4.27 26.73
C ARG A 170 17.84 2.84 26.17
N ARG A 171 17.96 1.82 27.02
CA ARG A 171 17.69 0.42 26.66
C ARG A 171 16.22 0.14 26.38
N ALA A 172 15.31 0.68 27.19
CA ALA A 172 13.87 0.57 26.96
C ALA A 172 13.44 1.31 25.69
N ALA A 173 14.03 2.48 25.39
CA ALA A 173 13.84 3.26 24.17
C ALA A 173 14.31 2.50 22.91
N VAL A 174 15.54 1.98 22.92
CA VAL A 174 16.04 1.11 21.84
C VAL A 174 15.12 -0.10 21.63
N ALA A 175 14.55 -0.62 22.72
CA ALA A 175 13.61 -1.74 22.68
C ALA A 175 12.14 -1.33 22.40
N SER A 176 11.65 -0.12 22.72
CA SER A 176 10.27 0.36 22.53
C SER A 176 10.05 0.79 21.09
N VAL A 177 11.08 1.37 20.47
CA VAL A 177 11.14 1.59 19.02
C VAL A 177 11.09 0.26 18.25
N ALA A 178 11.41 -0.87 18.89
CA ALA A 178 11.21 -2.22 18.38
C ALA A 178 9.89 -2.91 18.84
N ARG A 179 9.14 -2.30 19.78
CA ARG A 179 8.00 -2.88 20.52
C ARG A 179 6.75 -1.99 20.53
N ASN A 180 6.40 -1.30 19.45
CA ASN A 180 5.01 -0.87 19.27
C ASN A 180 4.25 -1.83 18.33
N PRO A 181 3.95 -3.09 18.75
CA PRO A 181 3.33 -4.12 17.91
C PRO A 181 1.87 -3.82 17.54
N ASN A 182 1.29 -2.76 18.11
CA ASN A 182 -0.05 -2.29 17.80
C ASN A 182 -0.06 -1.10 16.84
N ALA A 183 1.10 -0.52 16.52
CA ALA A 183 1.21 0.51 15.50
C ALA A 183 1.00 -0.12 14.11
N TRP A 184 0.03 0.41 13.36
CA TRP A 184 -0.22 0.01 11.99
C TRP A 184 0.70 0.78 11.04
N VAL A 185 1.52 0.07 10.28
CA VAL A 185 2.35 0.64 9.22
C VAL A 185 1.71 0.30 7.88
N ARG A 186 1.40 1.31 7.08
CA ARG A 186 0.98 1.12 5.69
C ARG A 186 2.18 0.72 4.86
N VAL A 187 2.16 -0.48 4.31
CA VAL A 187 3.15 -0.95 3.34
C VAL A 187 2.49 -0.93 1.96
N ASN A 188 3.06 -0.18 1.03
CA ASN A 188 2.61 -0.19 -0.36
C ASN A 188 3.09 -1.50 -1.01
N LEU A 189 2.19 -2.47 -1.12
CA LEU A 189 2.47 -3.75 -1.75
C LEU A 189 2.29 -3.68 -3.26
N TRP A 190 1.23 -3.06 -3.77
CA TRP A 190 0.88 -3.17 -5.18
C TRP A 190 1.08 -1.85 -5.91
N SER A 191 1.99 -1.84 -6.88
CA SER A 191 2.19 -0.67 -7.74
C SER A 191 0.92 -0.36 -8.55
N VAL A 192 0.76 0.92 -8.92
CA VAL A 192 -0.39 1.38 -9.72
C VAL A 192 -0.50 0.56 -11.01
N THR A 193 0.64 0.32 -11.67
CA THR A 193 0.74 -0.48 -12.90
C THR A 193 0.16 -1.88 -12.73
N LEU A 194 0.51 -2.57 -11.64
CA LEU A 194 0.05 -3.94 -11.40
C LEU A 194 -1.47 -3.98 -11.13
N ARG A 195 -2.00 -2.98 -10.42
CA ARG A 195 -3.45 -2.83 -10.20
C ARG A 195 -4.21 -2.60 -11.50
N VAL A 196 -3.75 -1.66 -12.33
CA VAL A 196 -4.36 -1.39 -13.64
C VAL A 196 -4.34 -2.65 -14.50
N GLN A 197 -3.22 -3.36 -14.56
CA GLN A 197 -3.14 -4.62 -15.31
C GLN A 197 -4.14 -5.67 -14.82
N HIS A 198 -4.30 -5.83 -13.51
CA HIS A 198 -5.25 -6.81 -12.97
C HIS A 198 -6.70 -6.47 -13.30
N TRP A 199 -7.14 -5.24 -13.05
CA TRP A 199 -8.51 -4.82 -13.34
C TRP A 199 -8.80 -4.86 -14.84
N ALA A 200 -7.85 -4.44 -15.67
CA ALA A 200 -7.97 -4.58 -17.13
C ALA A 200 -8.10 -6.06 -17.56
N ASN A 201 -7.30 -6.97 -16.97
CA ASN A 201 -7.44 -8.40 -17.23
C ASN A 201 -8.82 -8.92 -16.83
N MET A 202 -9.33 -8.52 -15.66
CA MET A 202 -10.65 -8.92 -15.18
C MET A 202 -11.76 -8.52 -16.18
N PHE A 203 -11.81 -7.25 -16.58
CA PHE A 203 -12.85 -6.78 -17.51
C PHE A 203 -12.75 -7.47 -18.88
N LEU A 204 -11.53 -7.69 -19.39
CA LEU A 204 -11.32 -8.38 -20.67
C LEU A 204 -11.73 -9.86 -20.59
N ILE A 205 -11.40 -10.57 -19.52
CA ILE A 205 -11.78 -11.97 -19.32
C ILE A 205 -13.30 -12.11 -19.21
N ILE A 206 -13.98 -11.18 -18.52
CA ILE A 206 -15.45 -11.16 -18.44
C ILE A 206 -16.05 -10.96 -19.85
N GLY A 207 -15.59 -9.95 -20.59
CA GLY A 207 -16.07 -9.68 -21.95
C GLY A 207 -15.84 -10.86 -22.91
N LEU A 208 -14.65 -11.45 -22.87
CA LEU A 208 -14.30 -12.66 -23.64
C LEU A 208 -15.14 -13.87 -23.26
N SER A 209 -15.43 -14.04 -21.97
CA SER A 209 -16.24 -15.16 -21.47
C SER A 209 -17.69 -15.05 -21.92
N ILE A 210 -18.31 -13.87 -21.77
CA ILE A 210 -19.70 -13.64 -22.18
C ILE A 210 -19.83 -13.84 -23.69
N THR A 211 -18.99 -13.17 -24.47
CA THR A 211 -19.03 -13.28 -25.93
C THR A 211 -18.64 -14.67 -26.43
N GLY A 212 -17.66 -15.33 -25.81
CA GLY A 212 -17.23 -16.68 -26.15
C GLY A 212 -18.31 -17.72 -25.88
N TYR A 213 -19.03 -17.60 -24.77
CA TYR A 213 -20.18 -18.45 -24.47
C TYR A 213 -21.32 -18.25 -25.49
N LEU A 214 -21.62 -17.01 -25.86
CA LEU A 214 -22.61 -16.71 -26.92
C LEU A 214 -22.20 -17.23 -28.31
N ILE A 215 -20.89 -17.30 -28.60
CA ILE A 215 -20.39 -17.92 -29.84
C ILE A 215 -20.58 -19.45 -29.80
N MET A 216 -20.42 -20.07 -28.63
CA MET A 216 -20.59 -21.51 -28.43
C MET A 216 -22.07 -21.92 -28.45
N ALA A 217 -22.94 -21.11 -27.88
CA ALA A 217 -24.38 -21.32 -27.79
C ALA A 217 -25.14 -20.19 -28.53
N PRO A 218 -25.13 -20.19 -29.87
CA PRO A 218 -25.75 -19.13 -30.67
C PRO A 218 -27.28 -19.05 -30.50
N ASP A 219 -27.92 -20.11 -30.02
CA ASP A 219 -29.37 -20.18 -29.77
C ASP A 219 -29.85 -19.16 -28.74
N LEU A 220 -28.94 -18.62 -27.92
CA LEU A 220 -29.23 -17.57 -26.95
C LEU A 220 -29.35 -16.17 -27.57
N LEU A 221 -28.99 -16.02 -28.85
CA LEU A 221 -29.06 -14.75 -29.55
C LEU A 221 -30.43 -14.55 -30.19
N PRO A 222 -30.93 -13.29 -30.24
CA PRO A 222 -32.20 -12.99 -30.90
C PRO A 222 -32.13 -13.39 -32.38
N VAL A 223 -33.11 -14.18 -32.81
CA VAL A 223 -33.33 -14.49 -34.22
C VAL A 223 -34.13 -13.32 -34.83
N PRO A 224 -33.78 -12.83 -36.04
CA PRO A 224 -34.54 -11.76 -36.68
C PRO A 224 -36.02 -12.15 -36.82
N SER A 225 -36.93 -11.29 -36.37
CA SER A 225 -38.37 -11.53 -36.33
C SER A 225 -39.09 -11.20 -37.63
N SER A 226 -38.40 -10.54 -38.58
CA SER A 226 -38.97 -10.11 -39.86
C SER A 226 -38.06 -10.47 -41.02
N SER A 227 -38.65 -10.87 -42.15
CA SER A 227 -37.95 -11.22 -43.40
C SER A 227 -37.19 -10.05 -44.05
N SER A 228 -37.37 -8.83 -43.55
CA SER A 228 -36.68 -7.61 -44.00
C SER A 228 -35.46 -7.22 -43.15
N ASP A 229 -35.21 -7.90 -42.03
CA ASP A 229 -34.10 -7.56 -41.12
C ASP A 229 -33.00 -8.62 -41.18
N THR A 230 -31.87 -8.27 -41.81
CA THR A 230 -30.72 -9.16 -42.06
C THR A 230 -29.81 -9.32 -40.83
N GLY A 231 -30.40 -9.38 -39.63
CA GLY A 231 -29.76 -9.15 -38.33
C GLY A 231 -28.28 -9.55 -38.22
N TYR A 232 -27.45 -8.60 -37.76
CA TYR A 232 -25.98 -8.74 -37.67
C TYR A 232 -25.48 -9.07 -36.25
N MET A 233 -26.37 -9.49 -35.35
CA MET A 233 -26.06 -9.65 -33.92
C MET A 233 -24.91 -10.65 -33.68
N PHE A 234 -24.92 -11.79 -34.38
CA PHE A 234 -23.84 -12.77 -34.27
C PHE A 234 -22.49 -12.22 -34.76
N GLY A 235 -22.50 -11.39 -35.79
CA GLY A 235 -21.31 -10.69 -36.28
C GLY A 235 -20.77 -9.69 -35.26
N LEU A 236 -21.65 -8.94 -34.60
CA LEU A 236 -21.29 -8.01 -33.53
C LEU A 236 -20.67 -8.72 -32.33
N VAL A 237 -21.25 -9.84 -31.87
CA VAL A 237 -20.70 -10.64 -30.76
C VAL A 237 -19.29 -11.13 -31.10
N ARG A 238 -19.07 -11.62 -32.32
CA ARG A 238 -17.74 -12.04 -32.78
C ARG A 238 -16.77 -10.88 -32.84
N PHE A 239 -17.19 -9.72 -33.34
CA PHE A 239 -16.36 -8.52 -33.39
C PHE A 239 -15.91 -8.08 -31.99
N VAL A 240 -16.84 -8.01 -31.03
CA VAL A 240 -16.53 -7.67 -29.64
C VAL A 240 -15.58 -8.71 -29.03
N HIS A 241 -15.79 -10.00 -29.30
CA HIS A 241 -14.88 -11.06 -28.84
C HIS A 241 -13.45 -10.83 -29.36
N TYR A 242 -13.30 -10.55 -30.66
CA TYR A 242 -11.98 -10.30 -31.26
C TYR A 242 -11.33 -9.02 -30.70
N LEU A 243 -12.11 -7.95 -30.52
CA LEU A 243 -11.64 -6.69 -29.94
C LEU A 243 -11.10 -6.91 -28.53
N CYS A 244 -11.87 -7.61 -27.67
CA CYS A 244 -11.41 -7.97 -26.34
C CYS A 244 -10.19 -8.90 -26.39
N GLY A 245 -10.13 -9.83 -27.34
CA GLY A 245 -9.01 -10.76 -27.54
C GLY A 245 -7.71 -10.03 -27.88
N PHE A 246 -7.75 -9.11 -28.83
CA PHE A 246 -6.59 -8.27 -29.18
C PHE A 246 -6.21 -7.32 -28.04
N GLY A 247 -7.18 -6.76 -27.31
CA GLY A 247 -6.91 -6.00 -26.10
C GLY A 247 -6.20 -6.84 -25.03
N TRP A 248 -6.60 -8.09 -24.86
CA TRP A 248 -5.99 -9.01 -23.89
C TRP A 248 -4.59 -9.46 -24.32
N LEU A 249 -4.36 -9.67 -25.61
CA LEU A 249 -3.02 -9.90 -26.17
C LEU A 249 -2.09 -8.72 -25.95
N PHE A 250 -2.57 -7.49 -26.20
CA PHE A 250 -1.78 -6.29 -25.95
C PHE A 250 -1.42 -6.17 -24.46
N LEU A 251 -2.40 -6.37 -23.57
CA LEU A 251 -2.16 -6.36 -22.13
C LEU A 251 -1.17 -7.46 -21.70
N GLY A 252 -1.29 -8.67 -22.25
CA GLY A 252 -0.35 -9.78 -22.06
C GLY A 252 1.07 -9.45 -22.54
N ALA A 253 1.21 -8.77 -23.69
CA ALA A 253 2.49 -8.31 -24.20
C ALA A 253 3.12 -7.27 -23.28
N THR A 254 2.35 -6.29 -22.78
CA THR A 254 2.87 -5.33 -21.79
C THR A 254 3.30 -6.03 -20.50
N ARG A 255 2.59 -7.08 -20.08
CA ARG A 255 2.97 -7.88 -18.92
C ARG A 255 4.28 -8.62 -19.14
N LEU A 256 4.45 -9.25 -20.31
CA LEU A 256 5.68 -9.94 -20.66
C LEU A 256 6.86 -8.95 -20.69
N TRP A 257 6.68 -7.77 -21.28
CA TRP A 257 7.69 -6.71 -21.28
C TRP A 257 8.08 -6.25 -19.86
N LEU A 258 7.09 -5.98 -19.00
CA LEU A 258 7.32 -5.63 -17.60
C LEU A 258 8.00 -6.77 -16.81
N ALA A 259 7.73 -8.04 -17.14
CA ALA A 259 8.36 -9.18 -16.48
C ALA A 259 9.89 -9.20 -16.63
N PHE A 260 10.42 -8.62 -17.71
CA PHE A 260 11.85 -8.49 -17.96
C PHE A 260 12.43 -7.14 -17.51
N TYR A 261 11.70 -6.03 -17.73
CA TYR A 261 12.25 -4.68 -17.57
C TYR A 261 11.82 -3.92 -16.30
N ALA A 262 10.84 -4.41 -15.53
CA ALA A 262 10.34 -3.68 -14.37
C ALA A 262 11.38 -3.62 -13.23
N ARG A 263 11.51 -2.43 -12.62
CA ARG A 263 12.31 -2.20 -11.40
C ARG A 263 11.65 -2.80 -10.14
N ASP A 264 10.33 -2.95 -10.16
CA ASP A 264 9.55 -3.50 -9.04
C ASP A 264 9.76 -5.01 -8.88
N LYS A 265 10.06 -5.44 -7.65
CA LYS A 265 10.36 -6.84 -7.32
C LYS A 265 9.19 -7.79 -7.65
N GLN A 266 7.94 -7.33 -7.46
CA GLN A 266 6.73 -8.13 -7.72
C GLN A 266 6.36 -8.23 -9.21
N LEU A 267 6.91 -7.36 -10.05
CA LEU A 267 6.64 -7.37 -11.49
C LEU A 267 7.60 -8.29 -12.26
N ARG A 268 8.74 -8.67 -11.68
CA ARG A 268 9.78 -9.45 -12.36
C ARG A 268 9.40 -10.93 -12.49
N TRP A 269 9.88 -11.55 -13.58
CA TRP A 269 9.79 -13.00 -13.84
C TRP A 269 10.23 -13.87 -12.65
N ARG A 270 11.22 -13.41 -11.87
CA ARG A 270 11.71 -14.10 -10.67
C ARG A 270 10.67 -14.25 -9.56
N SER A 271 9.61 -13.45 -9.56
CA SER A 271 8.49 -13.55 -8.61
C SER A 271 7.46 -14.62 -8.97
N LEU A 272 7.51 -15.16 -10.20
CA LEU A 272 6.58 -16.20 -10.67
C LEU A 272 7.10 -17.62 -10.37
N TRP A 273 8.37 -17.79 -10.02
CA TRP A 273 8.95 -19.11 -9.77
C TRP A 273 9.30 -19.31 -8.28
N PRO A 274 8.40 -19.91 -7.47
CA PRO A 274 8.60 -20.07 -6.02
C PRO A 274 9.66 -21.12 -5.64
N LEU A 275 10.12 -21.97 -6.56
CA LEU A 275 10.87 -23.19 -6.22
C LEU A 275 12.39 -23.06 -6.37
N ARG A 276 13.02 -22.03 -5.79
CA ARG A 276 14.48 -21.83 -5.89
C ARG A 276 15.27 -22.11 -4.63
N SER A 277 14.67 -22.04 -3.43
CA SER A 277 15.36 -22.29 -2.16
C SER A 277 14.77 -23.47 -1.41
N LYS A 278 15.60 -24.17 -0.61
CA LYS A 278 15.16 -25.22 0.34
C LYS A 278 14.09 -24.69 1.30
N LYS A 279 14.20 -23.40 1.68
CA LYS A 279 13.25 -22.71 2.56
C LYS A 279 11.86 -22.52 1.93
N ASP A 280 11.79 -22.36 0.60
CA ASP A 280 10.51 -22.22 -0.11
C ASP A 280 9.77 -23.55 -0.21
N TRP A 281 10.53 -24.65 -0.34
CA TRP A 281 10.01 -26.02 -0.31
C TRP A 281 9.45 -26.42 1.07
N GLU A 282 10.13 -26.05 2.15
CA GLU A 282 9.63 -26.25 3.52
C GLU A 282 8.37 -25.41 3.78
N GLY A 283 8.34 -24.16 3.28
CA GLY A 283 7.16 -23.30 3.34
C GLY A 283 5.95 -23.81 2.54
N LEU A 284 6.19 -24.41 1.37
CA LEU A 284 5.16 -25.06 0.56
C LEU A 284 4.59 -26.29 1.27
N LYS A 285 5.46 -27.15 1.84
CA LYS A 285 5.02 -28.32 2.63
C LYS A 285 4.21 -27.91 3.86
N GLY A 286 4.66 -26.87 4.59
CA GLY A 286 3.93 -26.32 5.74
C GLY A 286 2.56 -25.75 5.36
N THR A 287 2.48 -25.07 4.22
CA THR A 287 1.21 -24.57 3.68
C THR A 287 0.25 -25.71 3.32
N ILE A 288 0.72 -26.72 2.59
CA ILE A 288 -0.12 -27.84 2.16
C ILE A 288 -0.64 -28.59 3.39
N ARG A 289 0.21 -28.83 4.40
CA ARG A 289 -0.20 -29.42 5.67
C ARG A 289 -1.26 -28.59 6.40
N TYR A 290 -1.10 -27.27 6.44
CA TYR A 290 -2.11 -26.37 7.01
C TYR A 290 -3.45 -26.44 6.26
N TYR A 291 -3.44 -26.41 4.93
CA TYR A 291 -4.67 -26.53 4.13
C TYR A 291 -5.33 -27.91 4.21
N LEU A 292 -4.54 -28.96 4.44
CA LEU A 292 -5.04 -30.31 4.73
C LEU A 292 -5.44 -30.48 6.21
N PHE A 293 -5.43 -29.42 7.02
CA PHE A 293 -5.74 -29.41 8.45
C PHE A 293 -4.80 -30.25 9.35
N LEU A 294 -3.61 -30.60 8.86
CA LEU A 294 -2.60 -31.32 9.64
C LEU A 294 -1.88 -30.41 10.67
N ASP A 295 -1.88 -29.08 10.49
CA ASP A 295 -1.27 -28.13 11.42
C ASP A 295 -2.25 -27.04 11.87
N ARG A 296 -2.18 -26.64 13.15
CA ARG A 296 -3.07 -25.62 13.76
C ARG A 296 -2.70 -24.16 13.41
N HIS A 297 -1.47 -23.88 12.97
CA HIS A 297 -1.00 -22.52 12.68
C HIS A 297 -0.30 -22.47 11.32
N GLY A 298 -0.84 -21.69 10.39
CA GLY A 298 -0.26 -21.49 9.05
C GLY A 298 0.83 -20.40 9.04
N PRO A 299 1.89 -20.56 8.24
CA PRO A 299 2.93 -19.53 8.08
C PRO A 299 2.36 -18.25 7.43
N THR A 300 2.72 -17.09 7.98
CA THR A 300 2.27 -15.78 7.50
C THR A 300 3.15 -15.29 6.34
N TYR A 301 2.56 -15.09 5.16
CA TYR A 301 3.20 -14.53 3.97
C TYR A 301 2.68 -13.11 3.70
N LEU A 302 3.54 -12.22 3.22
CA LEU A 302 3.22 -10.82 2.93
C LEU A 302 2.55 -10.65 1.56
N ALA A 303 3.13 -11.26 0.53
CA ALA A 303 2.70 -11.10 -0.85
C ALA A 303 1.90 -12.31 -1.31
N HIS A 304 2.54 -13.48 -1.41
CA HIS A 304 1.88 -14.70 -1.87
C HIS A 304 2.48 -15.93 -1.20
N ASN A 305 1.60 -16.85 -0.85
CA ASN A 305 1.98 -18.20 -0.43
C ASN A 305 2.63 -18.97 -1.61
N PRO A 306 3.66 -19.81 -1.41
CA PRO A 306 4.21 -20.69 -2.44
C PRO A 306 3.16 -21.47 -3.26
N LEU A 307 2.07 -21.92 -2.65
CA LEU A 307 0.98 -22.60 -3.36
C LEU A 307 0.23 -21.64 -4.28
N GLN A 308 -0.03 -20.40 -3.81
CA GLN A 308 -0.63 -19.35 -4.63
C GLN A 308 0.29 -18.95 -5.80
N GLN A 309 1.60 -18.86 -5.59
CA GLN A 309 2.56 -18.57 -6.66
C GLN A 309 2.57 -19.67 -7.73
N LEU A 310 2.49 -20.95 -7.35
CA LEU A 310 2.35 -22.05 -8.31
C LEU A 310 1.03 -21.96 -9.09
N SER A 311 -0.08 -21.69 -8.40
CA SER A 311 -1.38 -21.50 -9.05
C SER A 311 -1.36 -20.32 -10.04
N TYR A 312 -0.67 -19.22 -9.72
CA TYR A 312 -0.54 -18.09 -10.65
C TYR A 312 0.33 -18.43 -11.87
N THR A 313 1.40 -19.18 -11.70
CA THR A 313 2.20 -19.62 -12.86
C THR A 313 1.42 -20.58 -13.74
N GLY A 314 0.63 -21.48 -13.15
CA GLY A 314 -0.31 -22.33 -13.86
C GLY A 314 -1.36 -21.51 -14.64
N ILE A 315 -2.00 -20.51 -13.99
CA ILE A 315 -3.02 -19.70 -14.67
C ILE A 315 -2.43 -18.87 -15.80
N TYR A 316 -1.21 -18.33 -15.65
CA TYR A 316 -0.53 -17.62 -16.74
C TYR A 316 -0.27 -18.53 -17.94
N ALA A 317 0.15 -19.78 -17.72
CA ALA A 317 0.34 -20.74 -18.80
C ALA A 317 -0.99 -21.07 -19.51
N ILE A 318 -2.06 -21.28 -18.74
CA ILE A 318 -3.41 -21.51 -19.28
C ILE A 318 -3.90 -20.29 -20.09
N CYS A 319 -3.68 -19.07 -19.59
CA CYS A 319 -4.02 -17.84 -20.32
C CYS A 319 -3.24 -17.69 -21.63
N LEU A 320 -1.94 -18.02 -21.64
CA LEU A 320 -1.15 -18.01 -22.87
C LEU A 320 -1.67 -19.04 -23.88
N LEU A 321 -2.07 -20.23 -23.41
CA LEU A 321 -2.69 -21.24 -24.26
C LEU A 321 -4.06 -20.77 -24.80
N GLN A 322 -4.86 -20.07 -24.00
CA GLN A 322 -6.12 -19.47 -24.44
C GLN A 322 -5.90 -18.41 -25.52
N MET A 323 -4.93 -17.52 -25.32
CA MET A 323 -4.52 -16.52 -26.31
C MET A 323 -4.06 -17.17 -27.61
N TYR A 324 -3.23 -18.21 -27.51
CA TYR A 324 -2.71 -18.93 -28.66
C TYR A 324 -3.81 -19.65 -29.45
N THR A 325 -4.66 -20.42 -28.78
CA THR A 325 -5.77 -21.13 -29.44
C THR A 325 -6.76 -20.17 -30.10
N GLY A 326 -7.04 -19.03 -29.47
CA GLY A 326 -7.85 -17.96 -30.06
C GLY A 326 -7.21 -17.34 -31.31
N LEU A 327 -5.91 -17.02 -31.26
CA LEU A 327 -5.14 -16.52 -32.41
C LEU A 327 -5.07 -17.54 -33.55
N ALA A 328 -4.88 -18.82 -33.23
CA ALA A 328 -4.83 -19.90 -34.23
C ALA A 328 -6.18 -20.06 -34.94
N LEU A 329 -7.29 -19.99 -34.20
CA LEU A 329 -8.64 -20.02 -34.78
C LEU A 329 -8.92 -18.76 -35.62
N TYR A 330 -8.50 -17.58 -35.15
CA TYR A 330 -8.64 -16.34 -35.90
C TYR A 330 -7.84 -16.39 -37.20
N GLY A 331 -6.59 -16.87 -37.16
CA GLY A 331 -5.67 -16.93 -38.29
C GLY A 331 -6.18 -17.70 -39.51
N LEU A 332 -7.16 -18.59 -39.33
CA LEU A 332 -7.84 -19.27 -40.44
C LEU A 332 -8.45 -18.32 -41.48
N TYR A 333 -8.71 -17.05 -41.13
CA TYR A 333 -9.27 -16.06 -42.05
C TYR A 333 -8.33 -15.69 -43.21
N ASN A 334 -7.01 -15.72 -43.00
CA ASN A 334 -6.03 -15.25 -43.98
C ASN A 334 -4.77 -16.12 -44.00
N GLN A 335 -4.87 -17.25 -44.70
CA GLN A 335 -3.77 -18.22 -44.85
C GLN A 335 -2.71 -17.79 -45.89
N TYR A 336 -2.93 -16.71 -46.64
CA TYR A 336 -1.93 -16.16 -47.57
C TYR A 336 -0.78 -15.46 -46.83
N ASN A 337 -1.06 -14.88 -45.67
CA ASN A 337 -0.02 -14.28 -44.83
C ASN A 337 0.75 -15.36 -44.05
N TRP A 338 2.09 -15.32 -44.13
CA TRP A 338 2.96 -16.30 -43.49
C TRP A 338 2.76 -16.39 -41.96
N PHE A 339 2.45 -15.28 -41.30
CA PHE A 339 2.27 -15.23 -39.84
C PHE A 339 1.01 -15.98 -39.42
N TRP A 340 -0.11 -15.72 -40.09
CA TRP A 340 -1.38 -16.39 -39.80
C TRP A 340 -1.34 -17.88 -40.16
N ARG A 341 -0.61 -18.24 -41.21
CA ARG A 341 -0.33 -19.63 -41.56
C ARG A 341 0.49 -20.34 -40.47
N ALA A 342 1.52 -19.69 -39.93
CA ALA A 342 2.33 -20.24 -38.84
C ALA A 342 1.52 -20.41 -37.54
N MET A 343 0.68 -19.44 -37.20
CA MET A 343 -0.18 -19.51 -36.01
C MET A 343 -1.24 -20.61 -36.13
N ALA A 344 -1.81 -20.83 -37.32
CA ALA A 344 -2.80 -21.86 -37.57
C ALA A 344 -2.20 -23.27 -37.76
N TYR A 345 -0.88 -23.41 -37.81
CA TYR A 345 -0.19 -24.67 -38.09
C TYR A 345 -0.63 -25.88 -37.22
N PRO A 346 -0.88 -25.75 -35.91
CA PRO A 346 -1.31 -26.88 -35.09
C PRO A 346 -2.63 -27.53 -35.53
N MET A 347 -3.45 -26.81 -36.31
CA MET A 347 -4.70 -27.32 -36.84
C MET A 347 -4.49 -28.53 -37.76
N HIS A 348 -3.30 -28.66 -38.37
CA HIS A 348 -2.96 -29.82 -39.21
C HIS A 348 -2.87 -31.14 -38.42
N TRP A 349 -2.57 -31.07 -37.13
CA TRP A 349 -2.41 -32.27 -36.28
C TRP A 349 -3.59 -32.47 -35.33
N VAL A 350 -4.14 -31.38 -34.79
CA VAL A 350 -5.17 -31.43 -33.74
C VAL A 350 -6.59 -31.29 -34.29
N GLN A 351 -6.74 -30.85 -35.55
CA GLN A 351 -8.01 -30.52 -36.21
C GLN A 351 -8.77 -29.33 -35.57
N VAL A 352 -9.54 -28.62 -36.39
CA VAL A 352 -10.26 -27.40 -35.99
C VAL A 352 -11.27 -27.63 -34.86
N PRO A 353 -12.13 -28.68 -34.88
CA PRO A 353 -13.12 -28.90 -33.82
C PRO A 353 -12.47 -29.10 -32.46
N THR A 354 -11.35 -29.82 -32.39
CA THR A 354 -10.62 -30.09 -31.16
C THR A 354 -10.01 -28.81 -30.59
N ILE A 355 -9.45 -27.92 -31.41
CA ILE A 355 -8.93 -26.64 -30.92
C ILE A 355 -10.06 -25.75 -30.40
N ARG A 356 -11.24 -25.74 -31.04
CA ARG A 356 -12.43 -25.05 -30.51
C ARG A 356 -12.84 -25.62 -29.16
N PHE A 357 -12.85 -26.95 -29.01
CA PHE A 357 -13.13 -27.60 -27.75
C PHE A 357 -12.11 -27.23 -26.66
N ILE A 358 -10.81 -27.26 -26.98
CA ILE A 358 -9.74 -26.85 -26.04
C ILE A 358 -9.91 -25.37 -25.64
N HIS A 359 -10.22 -24.49 -26.58
CA HIS A 359 -10.45 -23.07 -26.28
C HIS A 359 -11.66 -22.86 -25.37
N ALA A 360 -12.73 -23.63 -25.57
CA ALA A 360 -13.93 -23.58 -24.73
C ALA A 360 -13.68 -24.17 -23.33
N ILE A 361 -13.01 -25.33 -23.23
CA ILE A 361 -12.76 -25.95 -21.92
C ILE A 361 -11.84 -25.09 -21.05
N ILE A 362 -10.85 -24.42 -21.64
CA ILE A 362 -10.01 -23.47 -20.93
C ILE A 362 -10.83 -22.30 -20.39
N MET A 363 -11.79 -21.76 -21.14
CA MET A 363 -12.71 -20.73 -20.64
C MET A 363 -13.42 -21.19 -19.36
N PHE A 364 -13.95 -22.42 -19.32
CA PHE A 364 -14.58 -22.97 -18.10
C PHE A 364 -13.60 -23.17 -16.95
N VAL A 365 -12.37 -23.60 -17.23
CA VAL A 365 -11.31 -23.67 -16.22
C VAL A 365 -11.01 -22.27 -15.64
N LEU A 366 -10.98 -21.23 -16.48
CA LEU A 366 -10.83 -19.85 -16.04
C LEU A 366 -12.02 -19.40 -15.18
N TRP A 367 -13.24 -19.82 -15.47
CA TRP A 367 -14.41 -19.52 -14.62
C TRP A 367 -14.27 -20.13 -13.23
N ALA A 368 -13.92 -21.42 -13.16
CA ALA A 368 -13.67 -22.10 -11.89
C ALA A 368 -12.56 -21.39 -11.09
N PHE A 369 -11.48 -21.01 -11.76
CA PHE A 369 -10.40 -20.23 -11.15
C PHE A 369 -10.90 -18.90 -10.59
N VAL A 370 -11.69 -18.12 -11.34
CA VAL A 370 -12.20 -16.81 -10.89
C VAL A 370 -13.06 -16.98 -9.64
N VAL A 371 -13.97 -17.95 -9.63
CA VAL A 371 -14.83 -18.22 -8.46
C VAL A 371 -13.99 -18.57 -7.23
N ILE A 372 -13.03 -19.50 -7.37
CA ILE A 372 -12.14 -19.90 -6.28
C ILE A 372 -11.27 -18.72 -5.83
N HIS A 373 -10.74 -17.93 -6.76
CA HIS A 373 -9.89 -16.78 -6.49
C HIS A 373 -10.62 -15.71 -5.68
N VAL A 374 -11.84 -15.35 -6.08
CA VAL A 374 -12.68 -14.38 -5.36
C VAL A 374 -13.04 -14.90 -3.97
N TYR A 375 -13.44 -16.17 -3.86
CA TYR A 375 -13.74 -16.78 -2.55
C TYR A 375 -12.53 -16.74 -1.61
N LEU A 376 -11.36 -17.17 -2.07
CA LEU A 376 -10.15 -17.15 -1.25
C LEU A 376 -9.72 -15.73 -0.88
N ALA A 377 -9.87 -14.75 -1.78
CA ALA A 377 -9.56 -13.36 -1.50
C ALA A 377 -10.49 -12.77 -0.43
N VAL A 378 -11.80 -12.99 -0.55
CA VAL A 378 -12.80 -12.53 0.42
C VAL A 378 -12.63 -13.24 1.76
N ARG A 379 -12.41 -14.56 1.77
CA ARG A 379 -12.17 -15.33 2.99
C ARG A 379 -10.91 -14.85 3.72
N ALA A 380 -9.81 -14.63 3.01
CA ALA A 380 -8.58 -14.14 3.61
C ALA A 380 -8.77 -12.73 4.21
N ASP A 381 -9.55 -11.87 3.56
CA ASP A 381 -9.83 -10.54 4.09
C ASP A 381 -10.74 -10.59 5.33
N SER A 382 -11.78 -11.44 5.30
CA SER A 382 -12.73 -11.58 6.41
C SER A 382 -12.16 -12.30 7.63
N VAL A 383 -11.38 -13.37 7.43
CA VAL A 383 -10.91 -14.25 8.51
C VAL A 383 -9.55 -13.81 9.02
N GLU A 384 -8.62 -13.48 8.12
CA GLU A 384 -7.22 -13.24 8.45
C GLU A 384 -6.88 -11.74 8.51
N ARG A 385 -7.84 -10.86 8.17
CA ARG A 385 -7.70 -9.38 8.15
C ARG A 385 -6.49 -8.92 7.35
N HIS A 386 -6.13 -9.67 6.31
CA HIS A 386 -4.93 -9.42 5.52
C HIS A 386 -5.04 -8.19 4.59
N GLY A 387 -6.23 -7.61 4.41
CA GLY A 387 -6.41 -6.42 3.58
C GLY A 387 -6.20 -6.68 2.09
N GLY A 388 -6.29 -7.94 1.64
CA GLY A 388 -5.90 -8.35 0.29
C GLY A 388 -6.72 -7.65 -0.80
N VAL A 389 -8.05 -7.65 -0.65
CA VAL A 389 -8.97 -6.98 -1.59
C VAL A 389 -8.78 -5.46 -1.56
N SER A 390 -8.74 -4.89 -0.36
CA SER A 390 -8.51 -3.45 -0.16
C SER A 390 -7.19 -2.98 -0.78
N SER A 391 -6.13 -3.78 -0.64
CA SER A 391 -4.82 -3.48 -1.22
C SER A 391 -4.81 -3.50 -2.75
N MET A 392 -5.68 -4.28 -3.39
CA MET A 392 -5.79 -4.32 -4.84
C MET A 392 -6.49 -3.08 -5.42
N ILE A 393 -7.27 -2.39 -4.58
CA ILE A 393 -7.93 -1.13 -4.93
C ILE A 393 -7.02 0.05 -4.57
N ASN A 394 -6.46 0.10 -3.37
CA ASN A 394 -5.74 1.27 -2.83
C ASN A 394 -4.20 1.19 -2.92
N GLY A 395 -3.64 0.02 -3.24
CA GLY A 395 -2.20 -0.24 -3.40
C GLY A 395 -1.42 -0.56 -2.13
N GLY A 396 -2.04 -0.49 -0.94
CA GLY A 396 -1.34 -0.68 0.34
C GLY A 396 -2.09 -1.56 1.33
N VAL A 397 -1.33 -2.32 2.12
CA VAL A 397 -1.85 -3.12 3.24
C VAL A 397 -1.41 -2.45 4.55
N TRP A 398 -2.30 -2.44 5.54
CA TRP A 398 -1.95 -2.04 6.90
C TRP A 398 -1.47 -3.28 7.66
N LEU A 399 -0.23 -3.24 8.15
CA LEU A 399 0.36 -4.34 8.90
C LEU A 399 0.79 -3.89 10.28
N ARG A 400 0.67 -4.79 11.25
CA ARG A 400 1.20 -4.56 12.59
C ARG A 400 2.73 -4.46 12.53
N ARG A 401 3.28 -3.41 13.12
CA ARG A 401 4.73 -3.20 13.25
C ARG A 401 5.34 -4.39 13.99
N GLY A 402 6.48 -4.88 13.53
CA GLY A 402 7.16 -6.06 14.06
C GLY A 402 6.74 -7.39 13.43
N THR A 403 5.70 -7.42 12.58
CA THR A 403 5.34 -8.62 11.81
C THR A 403 6.52 -9.00 10.91
N LYS A 404 6.95 -10.27 10.99
CA LYS A 404 8.05 -10.82 10.19
C LYS A 404 7.48 -11.82 9.18
N PRO A 405 6.92 -11.32 8.07
CA PRO A 405 6.47 -12.22 7.01
C PRO A 405 7.65 -12.97 6.41
N MET A 406 7.43 -14.18 5.92
CA MET A 406 8.50 -15.06 5.44
C MET A 406 9.20 -14.56 4.16
N ASP A 407 8.55 -13.70 3.40
CA ASP A 407 8.90 -13.22 2.05
C ASP A 407 9.33 -11.73 2.00
N ALA A 408 9.30 -11.02 3.13
CA ALA A 408 9.73 -9.63 3.22
C ALA A 408 10.51 -9.34 4.52
N PRO A 409 11.36 -8.30 4.54
CA PRO A 409 12.01 -7.87 5.78
C PRO A 409 10.98 -7.49 6.85
N LYS A 410 11.40 -7.55 8.13
CA LYS A 410 10.56 -7.20 9.28
C LYS A 410 9.95 -5.81 9.06
N VAL A 411 8.62 -5.71 9.21
CA VAL A 411 7.89 -4.45 9.02
C VAL A 411 8.17 -3.55 10.21
N GLY A 412 8.84 -2.41 10.01
CA GLY A 412 9.11 -1.42 11.08
C GLY A 412 10.58 -1.22 11.37
#